data_AF-B4MV60-F1
#
_entry.id   AF-B4MV60-F1
#
_cell.length_a   1.000
_cell.length_b   1.000
_cell.length_c   1.000
_cell.angle_alpha   90.00
_cell.angle_beta   90.00
_cell.angle_gamma   90.00
#
_symmetry.space_group_name_H-M   'P 1'
#
loop_
_entity.id
_entity.type
_entity.pdbx_description
1 polymer ?
#
loop_
_entity_poly.entity_id
_entity_poly.type
_entity_poly.pdbx_seq_one_letter_code
_entity_poly.pdbx_strand_id
1 'polypeptide(L)'
;MALDSLNEEKADPQWSSLQQKFPSNNGNEYREEIPDRLWSLWGSPLYDSEPKTETDCPLPNSATVPPGRLLARCVVACCVSNIVSLDEWNSQLLDRIMLYGSQYHDISCSALQRDKGEAELSLENLYTACILDKCAFWVYTEKVLCGKLYSKRKSLGSALSAFFNQHQRTGIVQLKDRTLAFGFMPECSSRGAYFMFNCQGKDHGTQGAPYLLRMRQLQKLLHCLLVALNERGRNVDFKIYKVWCVPRS
;
A
#
# COMPACT_ATOMS: atom_id res chain seq x y z
N MET A 1 -2.39 -27.99 8.67
CA MET A 1 -3.79 -27.81 9.11
C MET A 1 -4.38 -26.70 8.26
N ALA A 2 -5.41 -27.02 7.49
CA ALA A 2 -5.76 -26.35 6.23
C ALA A 2 -6.41 -24.98 6.41
N LEU A 3 -6.01 -24.03 5.57
CA LEU A 3 -6.59 -22.68 5.43
C LEU A 3 -7.84 -22.66 4.53
N ASP A 4 -8.48 -23.81 4.35
CA ASP A 4 -9.51 -24.02 3.33
C ASP A 4 -10.93 -23.64 3.77
N SER A 5 -11.10 -23.01 4.94
CA SER A 5 -12.43 -22.73 5.52
C SER A 5 -12.98 -21.32 5.26
N LEU A 6 -12.28 -20.44 4.54
CA LEU A 6 -12.65 -19.01 4.42
C LEU A 6 -13.63 -18.68 3.28
N ASN A 7 -14.44 -19.62 2.81
CA ASN A 7 -15.27 -19.40 1.61
C ASN A 7 -16.70 -18.90 1.84
N GLU A 8 -17.13 -18.64 3.07
CA GLU A 8 -18.44 -18.04 3.35
C GLU A 8 -18.40 -17.22 4.66
N GLU A 9 -17.50 -16.24 4.75
CA GLU A 9 -17.65 -15.20 5.78
C GLU A 9 -18.61 -14.14 5.20
N LYS A 10 -19.90 -14.23 5.58
CA LYS A 10 -20.83 -13.09 5.53
C LYS A 10 -20.05 -11.86 5.97
N ALA A 11 -20.11 -10.78 5.19
CA ALA A 11 -19.48 -9.51 5.54
C ALA A 11 -19.71 -9.24 7.04
N ASP A 12 -18.63 -9.37 7.82
CA ASP A 12 -18.70 -9.24 9.26
C ASP A 12 -19.20 -7.81 9.54
N PRO A 13 -20.33 -7.64 10.27
CA PRO A 13 -20.95 -6.35 10.50
C PRO A 13 -19.99 -5.33 11.15
N GLN A 14 -18.87 -5.78 11.73
CA GLN A 14 -17.80 -4.90 12.22
C GLN A 14 -17.10 -4.09 11.10
N TRP A 15 -17.06 -4.58 9.86
CA TRP A 15 -16.47 -3.83 8.74
C TRP A 15 -17.37 -2.70 8.23
N SER A 16 -18.70 -2.88 8.29
CA SER A 16 -19.64 -1.79 7.99
C SER A 16 -19.54 -0.66 9.00
N SER A 17 -19.16 -0.94 10.25
CA SER A 17 -18.89 0.09 11.26
C SER A 17 -17.55 0.83 11.08
N LEU A 18 -16.53 0.20 10.49
CA LEU A 18 -15.29 0.89 10.08
C LEU A 18 -15.55 1.89 8.94
N GLN A 19 -16.53 1.60 8.08
CA GLN A 19 -16.93 2.45 6.96
C GLN A 19 -17.75 3.69 7.37
N GLN A 20 -18.26 3.76 8.61
CA GLN A 20 -19.21 4.79 9.04
C GLN A 20 -18.68 5.83 10.05
N LYS A 21 -17.42 5.74 10.51
CA LYS A 21 -16.87 6.72 11.45
C LYS A 21 -15.54 7.29 10.94
N PHE A 22 -15.63 8.41 10.23
CA PHE A 22 -14.56 9.40 10.17
C PHE A 22 -14.75 10.35 11.35
N PRO A 23 -14.04 10.19 12.48
CA PRO A 23 -14.00 11.22 13.48
C PRO A 23 -12.96 12.28 13.08
N SER A 24 -13.25 13.50 13.51
CA SER A 24 -12.43 14.69 13.38
C SER A 24 -10.95 14.41 13.67
N ASN A 25 -10.11 14.87 12.74
CA ASN A 25 -8.65 14.77 12.75
C ASN A 25 -8.08 15.24 14.10
N ASN A 26 -7.52 14.32 14.89
CA ASN A 26 -6.69 14.62 16.06
C ASN A 26 -5.75 13.45 16.48
N GLY A 27 -5.71 12.35 15.72
CA GLY A 27 -4.95 11.16 16.11
C GLY A 27 -3.63 11.05 15.36
N ASN A 28 -2.53 11.49 15.96
CA ASN A 28 -1.17 11.15 15.50
C ASN A 28 -0.82 9.67 15.74
N GLU A 29 -1.74 8.88 16.30
CA GLU A 29 -1.46 7.56 16.85
C GLU A 29 -2.40 6.48 16.29
N TYR A 30 -2.01 5.22 16.51
CA TYR A 30 -2.81 4.06 16.17
C TYR A 30 -4.13 4.03 16.94
N ARG A 31 -5.23 3.77 16.23
CA ARG A 31 -6.51 3.40 16.81
C ARG A 31 -6.67 1.88 16.82
N GLU A 32 -7.17 1.34 17.91
CA GLU A 32 -7.57 -0.06 17.96
C GLU A 32 -8.96 -0.24 17.31
N GLU A 33 -9.02 -1.06 16.26
CA GLU A 33 -10.26 -1.38 15.54
C GLU A 33 -10.85 -2.71 15.98
N ILE A 34 -9.97 -3.68 16.27
CA ILE A 34 -10.33 -4.95 16.88
C ILE A 34 -9.37 -5.18 18.04
N PRO A 35 -9.87 -5.33 19.28
CA PRO A 35 -9.05 -5.52 20.47
C PRO A 35 -7.93 -6.53 20.26
N ASP A 36 -6.68 -6.10 20.49
CA ASP A 36 -5.46 -6.89 20.41
C ASP A 36 -5.15 -7.55 19.05
N ARG A 37 -5.87 -7.16 17.99
CA ARG A 37 -5.83 -7.85 16.69
C ARG A 37 -5.60 -6.93 15.49
N LEU A 38 -6.22 -5.75 15.49
CA LEU A 38 -6.18 -4.82 14.36
C LEU A 38 -6.12 -3.39 14.86
N TRP A 39 -5.12 -2.66 14.38
CA TRP A 39 -4.99 -1.23 14.59
C TRP A 39 -4.95 -0.50 13.26
N SER A 40 -5.54 0.69 13.20
CA SER A 40 -5.51 1.57 12.05
C SER A 40 -4.75 2.85 12.37
N LEU A 41 -4.08 3.40 11.36
CA LEU A 41 -3.42 4.70 11.38
C LEU A 41 -3.83 5.43 10.11
N TRP A 42 -4.21 6.69 10.23
CA TRP A 42 -4.77 7.48 9.13
C TRP A 42 -3.95 8.75 8.90
N GLY A 43 -3.67 9.04 7.64
CA GLY A 43 -3.10 10.32 7.21
C GLY A 43 -4.18 11.37 6.93
N SER A 44 -3.76 12.50 6.41
CA SER A 44 -4.62 13.60 6.02
C SER A 44 -5.30 13.34 4.66
N PRO A 45 -6.58 13.72 4.48
CA PRO A 45 -7.31 13.52 3.22
C PRO A 45 -6.88 14.46 2.08
N LEU A 46 -6.00 15.43 2.34
CA LEU A 46 -5.74 16.58 1.47
C LEU A 46 -4.58 16.41 0.48
N TYR A 47 -3.98 15.22 0.36
CA TYR A 47 -2.72 15.12 -0.39
C TYR A 47 -2.88 15.23 -1.92
N ASP A 48 -4.05 14.92 -2.48
CA ASP A 48 -4.30 14.97 -3.94
C ASP A 48 -4.97 16.27 -4.43
N SER A 49 -5.12 17.29 -3.57
CA SER A 49 -5.42 18.64 -4.05
C SER A 49 -4.13 19.33 -4.49
N GLU A 50 -3.78 19.21 -5.76
CA GLU A 50 -2.84 20.11 -6.42
C GLU A 50 -3.18 21.57 -6.04
N PRO A 51 -2.19 22.45 -5.78
CA PRO A 51 -2.48 23.86 -5.59
C PRO A 51 -3.12 24.39 -6.88
N LYS A 52 -4.37 24.86 -6.78
CA LYS A 52 -5.03 25.56 -7.87
C LYS A 52 -4.24 26.82 -8.18
N THR A 53 -3.35 26.78 -9.16
CA THR A 53 -2.97 27.99 -9.88
C THR A 53 -4.25 28.55 -10.51
N GLU A 54 -4.60 29.76 -10.08
CA GLU A 54 -5.68 30.56 -10.64
C GLU A 54 -5.39 30.82 -12.12
N THR A 55 -5.84 29.95 -13.00
CA THR A 55 -5.95 30.24 -14.42
C THR A 55 -7.13 29.46 -14.98
N ASP A 56 -8.18 30.20 -15.31
CA ASP A 56 -9.46 29.71 -15.83
C ASP A 56 -9.28 28.83 -17.07
N CYS A 57 -9.44 27.52 -16.89
CA CYS A 57 -9.71 26.56 -17.97
C CYS A 57 -10.63 25.46 -17.42
N PRO A 58 -11.84 25.24 -17.99
CA PRO A 58 -12.75 24.21 -17.49
C PRO A 58 -12.46 22.84 -18.13
N LEU A 59 -11.90 21.88 -17.38
CA LEU A 59 -11.61 20.51 -17.83
C LEU A 59 -11.69 19.48 -16.66
N PRO A 60 -11.89 18.18 -16.95
CA PRO A 60 -13.14 17.44 -16.78
C PRO A 60 -13.26 16.72 -15.42
N ASN A 61 -14.49 16.34 -15.09
CA ASN A 61 -14.87 15.58 -13.90
C ASN A 61 -14.05 14.30 -13.70
N SER A 62 -13.67 14.05 -12.44
CA SER A 62 -12.85 12.94 -11.90
C SER A 62 -11.33 13.17 -11.93
N ALA A 63 -10.81 13.73 -10.83
CA ALA A 63 -9.38 13.81 -10.53
C ALA A 63 -8.79 12.39 -10.50
N THR A 64 -8.31 11.93 -11.65
CA THR A 64 -7.73 10.60 -11.82
C THR A 64 -6.28 10.69 -11.39
N VAL A 65 -5.88 9.88 -10.39
CA VAL A 65 -4.49 9.79 -9.95
C VAL A 65 -3.62 9.42 -11.16
N PRO A 66 -2.51 10.14 -11.44
CA PRO A 66 -1.66 9.82 -12.58
C PRO A 66 -1.19 8.35 -12.57
N PRO A 67 -1.10 7.69 -13.74
CA PRO A 67 -0.62 6.32 -13.85
C PRO A 67 0.72 6.12 -13.14
N GLY A 68 0.83 5.06 -12.33
CA GLY A 68 2.07 4.76 -11.61
C GLY A 68 2.33 5.56 -10.33
N ARG A 69 1.60 6.65 -10.03
CA ARG A 69 1.79 7.41 -8.77
C ARG A 69 1.51 6.56 -7.53
N LEU A 70 0.50 5.69 -7.59
CA LEU A 70 0.22 4.72 -6.52
C LEU A 70 1.37 3.71 -6.32
N LEU A 71 2.04 3.31 -7.40
CA LEU A 71 3.19 2.41 -7.33
C LEU A 71 4.34 3.07 -6.57
N ALA A 72 4.65 4.32 -6.92
CA ALA A 72 5.71 5.09 -6.28
C ALA A 72 5.44 5.31 -4.78
N ARG A 73 4.20 5.66 -4.40
CA ARG A 73 3.78 5.77 -2.99
C ARG A 73 3.92 4.46 -2.23
N CYS A 74 3.52 3.33 -2.83
CA CYS A 74 3.69 2.01 -2.23
C CYS A 74 5.17 1.64 -2.05
N VAL A 75 6.04 1.97 -3.02
CA VAL A 75 7.49 1.76 -2.91
C VAL A 75 8.08 2.59 -1.77
N VAL A 76 7.71 3.87 -1.66
CA VAL A 76 8.17 4.74 -0.57
C VAL A 76 7.70 4.20 0.78
N ALA A 77 6.45 3.72 0.90
CA ALA A 77 5.97 3.06 2.10
C ALA A 77 6.83 1.84 2.47
N CYS A 78 7.20 1.00 1.49
CA CYS A 78 8.13 -0.11 1.72
C CYS A 78 9.51 0.40 2.20
N CYS A 79 10.08 1.45 1.62
CA CYS A 79 11.37 1.96 2.07
C CYS A 79 11.32 2.60 3.46
N VAL A 80 10.28 3.37 3.81
CA VAL A 80 10.07 3.88 5.18
C VAL A 80 10.07 2.73 6.17
N SER A 81 9.38 1.64 5.84
CA SER A 81 9.26 0.48 6.70
C SER A 81 10.61 -0.22 6.96
N ASN A 82 11.62 -0.02 6.10
CA ASN A 82 12.98 -0.53 6.31
C ASN A 82 13.82 0.30 7.29
N ILE A 83 13.39 1.52 7.64
CA ILE A 83 14.18 2.44 8.48
C ILE A 83 13.44 2.93 9.73
N VAL A 84 12.12 2.81 9.77
CA VAL A 84 11.27 3.29 10.86
C VAL A 84 10.41 2.13 11.34
N SER A 85 10.49 1.81 12.63
CA SER A 85 9.69 0.75 13.24
C SER A 85 8.20 1.08 13.12
N LEU A 86 7.34 0.07 12.90
CA LEU A 86 5.88 0.28 12.84
C LEU A 86 5.31 0.96 14.08
N ASP A 87 5.98 0.86 15.23
CA ASP A 87 5.57 1.52 16.48
C ASP A 87 5.75 3.05 16.43
N GLU A 88 6.60 3.55 15.54
CA GLU A 88 6.91 4.98 15.37
C GLU A 88 6.09 5.61 14.23
N TRP A 89 5.31 4.81 13.50
CA TRP A 89 4.46 5.33 12.43
C TRP A 89 3.33 6.17 13.02
N ASN A 90 3.15 7.35 12.45
CA ASN A 90 2.12 8.31 12.83
C ASN A 90 1.49 8.95 11.57
N SER A 91 0.44 9.75 11.78
CA SER A 91 -0.29 10.42 10.70
C SER A 91 0.62 11.25 9.79
N GLN A 92 1.55 12.01 10.38
CA GLN A 92 2.50 12.85 9.65
C GLN A 92 3.44 12.02 8.77
N LEU A 93 3.86 10.83 9.21
CA LEU A 93 4.68 9.93 8.40
C LEU A 93 3.90 9.41 7.18
N LEU A 94 2.61 9.13 7.32
CA LEU A 94 1.77 8.76 6.17
C LEU A 94 1.67 9.90 5.16
N ASP A 95 1.52 11.14 5.61
CA ASP A 95 1.49 12.32 4.74
C ASP A 95 2.83 12.53 4.02
N ARG A 96 3.94 12.28 4.71
CA ARG A 96 5.28 12.30 4.08
C ARG A 96 5.44 11.20 3.03
N ILE A 97 4.95 9.98 3.29
CA ILE A 97 4.95 8.91 2.28
C ILE A 97 4.23 9.36 1.01
N MET A 98 3.10 10.06 1.15
CA MET A 98 2.38 10.61 0.00
C MET A 98 3.20 11.65 -0.77
N LEU A 99 3.89 12.56 -0.05
CA LEU A 99 4.77 13.57 -0.62
C LEU A 99 5.96 12.99 -1.36
N TYR A 100 6.75 12.18 -0.68
CA TYR A 100 7.94 11.56 -1.27
C TYR A 100 7.55 10.56 -2.36
N GLY A 101 6.39 9.92 -2.26
CA GLY A 101 5.83 9.09 -3.33
C GLY A 101 5.53 9.88 -4.60
N SER A 102 4.93 11.07 -4.49
CA SER A 102 4.72 11.95 -5.65
C SER A 102 6.04 12.44 -6.25
N GLN A 103 6.99 12.86 -5.43
CA GLN A 103 8.32 13.29 -5.93
C GLN A 103 9.07 12.15 -6.63
N TYR A 104 9.05 10.95 -6.03
CA TYR A 104 9.68 9.76 -6.60
C TYR A 104 9.03 9.32 -7.91
N HIS A 105 7.71 9.46 -8.02
CA HIS A 105 6.99 9.29 -9.28
C HIS A 105 7.51 10.25 -10.36
N ASP A 106 7.59 11.55 -10.07
CA ASP A 106 7.97 12.56 -11.07
C ASP A 106 9.41 12.38 -11.57
N ILE A 107 10.32 12.01 -10.66
CA ILE A 107 11.70 11.64 -11.00
C ILE A 107 11.70 10.39 -11.88
N SER A 108 10.91 9.37 -11.53
CA SER A 108 10.83 8.12 -12.30
C SER A 108 10.28 8.34 -13.70
N CYS A 109 9.22 9.15 -13.85
CA CYS A 109 8.68 9.53 -15.14
C CYS A 109 9.71 10.29 -15.98
N SER A 110 10.41 11.25 -15.38
CA SER A 110 11.46 12.01 -16.06
C SER A 110 12.61 11.11 -16.53
N ALA A 111 13.01 10.12 -15.74
CA ALA A 111 14.03 9.14 -16.14
C ALA A 111 13.51 8.23 -17.27
N LEU A 112 12.29 7.71 -17.13
CA LEU A 112 11.68 6.81 -18.11
C LEU A 112 11.49 7.49 -19.48
N GLN A 113 11.07 8.75 -19.50
CA GLN A 113 10.92 9.51 -20.75
C GLN A 113 12.24 9.68 -21.50
N ARG A 114 13.34 9.90 -20.77
CA ARG A 114 14.67 10.01 -21.38
C ARG A 114 15.14 8.67 -21.96
N ASP A 115 14.84 7.56 -21.28
CA ASP A 115 15.37 6.25 -21.64
C ASP A 115 14.49 5.48 -22.63
N LYS A 116 13.16 5.63 -22.54
CA LYS A 116 12.16 4.76 -23.21
C LYS A 116 10.99 5.52 -23.87
N GLY A 117 11.02 6.85 -23.92
CA GLY A 117 9.95 7.67 -24.52
C GLY A 117 8.65 7.66 -23.70
N GLU A 118 7.50 7.75 -24.35
CA GLU A 118 6.16 7.79 -23.72
C GLU A 118 5.70 6.42 -23.17
N ALA A 119 6.59 5.69 -22.49
CA ALA A 119 6.27 4.43 -21.83
C ALA A 119 5.51 4.68 -20.51
N GLU A 120 4.55 3.80 -20.19
CA GLU A 120 3.83 3.85 -18.92
C GLU A 120 4.72 3.37 -17.76
N LEU A 121 4.60 4.04 -16.61
CA LEU A 121 5.34 3.68 -15.41
C LEU A 121 4.80 2.37 -14.80
N SER A 122 5.71 1.48 -14.46
CA SER A 122 5.46 0.18 -13.85
C SER A 122 6.51 -0.09 -12.78
N LEU A 123 6.26 -1.07 -11.89
CA LEU A 123 7.23 -1.40 -10.84
C LEU A 123 8.59 -1.83 -11.40
N GLU A 124 8.65 -2.39 -12.62
CA GLU A 124 9.88 -2.89 -13.26
C GLU A 124 10.71 -1.76 -13.90
N ASN A 125 10.16 -0.54 -14.04
CA ASN A 125 10.83 0.59 -14.68
C ASN A 125 10.87 1.86 -13.81
N LEU A 126 10.53 1.76 -12.53
CA LEU A 126 10.74 2.83 -11.55
C LEU A 126 12.24 3.15 -11.41
N TYR A 127 12.54 4.41 -11.09
CA TYR A 127 13.92 4.84 -10.93
C TYR A 127 14.56 4.16 -9.70
N THR A 128 15.79 3.69 -9.82
CA THR A 128 16.41 2.89 -8.75
C THR A 128 16.83 3.71 -7.53
N ALA A 129 16.94 5.04 -7.65
CA ALA A 129 17.27 5.90 -6.51
C ALA A 129 16.02 6.60 -5.96
N CYS A 130 15.72 6.37 -4.70
CA CYS A 130 14.65 7.04 -3.95
C CYS A 130 15.27 7.91 -2.84
N ILE A 131 14.73 9.11 -2.64
CA ILE A 131 15.14 9.98 -1.53
C ILE A 131 13.92 10.21 -0.65
N LEU A 132 14.11 9.98 0.64
CA LEU A 132 13.15 10.25 1.70
C LEU A 132 13.87 11.13 2.72
N ASP A 133 13.46 12.39 2.83
CA ASP A 133 14.13 13.39 3.64
C ASP A 133 15.63 13.52 3.30
N LYS A 134 16.49 13.16 4.26
CA LYS A 134 17.94 13.15 4.14
C LYS A 134 18.50 11.75 3.83
N CYS A 135 17.62 10.75 3.71
CA CYS A 135 18.00 9.36 3.48
C CYS A 135 17.83 9.02 2.00
N ALA A 136 18.90 8.56 1.36
CA ALA A 136 18.86 8.03 0.00
C ALA A 136 18.87 6.51 0.02
N PHE A 137 18.11 5.89 -0.87
CA PHE A 137 17.96 4.44 -0.99
C PHE A 137 18.15 3.98 -2.42
N TRP A 138 18.81 2.84 -2.59
CA TRP A 138 18.66 2.00 -3.77
C TRP A 138 17.43 1.12 -3.60
N VAL A 139 16.51 1.23 -4.54
CA VAL A 139 15.26 0.48 -4.60
C VAL A 139 15.38 -0.60 -5.66
N TYR A 140 15.10 -1.84 -5.25
CA TYR A 140 15.00 -2.98 -6.15
C TYR A 140 13.61 -3.60 -6.03
N THR A 141 12.92 -3.64 -7.16
CA THR A 141 11.58 -4.21 -7.31
C THR A 141 11.68 -5.43 -8.23
N GLU A 142 11.14 -6.56 -7.78
CA GLU A 142 11.14 -7.79 -8.59
C GLU A 142 9.82 -8.52 -8.42
N LYS A 143 9.20 -8.90 -9.54
CA LYS A 143 8.01 -9.75 -9.55
C LYS A 143 8.38 -11.16 -9.12
N VAL A 144 7.95 -11.56 -7.93
CA VAL A 144 8.30 -12.87 -7.34
C VAL A 144 7.19 -13.88 -7.42
N LEU A 145 5.93 -13.44 -7.40
CA LEU A 145 4.78 -14.34 -7.40
C LEU A 145 3.66 -13.77 -8.27
N CYS A 146 2.87 -14.66 -8.86
CA CYS A 146 1.64 -14.33 -9.55
C CYS A 146 0.58 -15.40 -9.29
N GLY A 147 -0.68 -15.02 -9.42
CA GLY A 147 -1.78 -15.93 -9.18
C GLY A 147 -3.10 -15.31 -9.59
N LYS A 148 -4.17 -15.94 -9.11
CA LYS A 148 -5.54 -15.56 -9.43
C LYS A 148 -6.36 -15.44 -8.15
N LEU A 149 -7.08 -14.35 -7.98
CA LEU A 149 -7.98 -14.18 -6.83
C LEU A 149 -8.99 -15.33 -6.77
N TYR A 150 -9.20 -15.85 -5.56
CA TYR A 150 -10.10 -16.96 -5.25
C TYR A 150 -9.78 -18.28 -5.98
N SER A 151 -8.59 -18.42 -6.57
CA SER A 151 -8.11 -19.69 -7.12
C SER A 151 -7.79 -20.69 -6.01
N LYS A 152 -8.10 -21.98 -6.20
CA LYS A 152 -7.71 -23.03 -5.23
C LYS A 152 -6.21 -23.36 -5.24
N ARG A 153 -5.50 -23.09 -6.35
CA ARG A 153 -4.10 -23.52 -6.55
C ARG A 153 -3.09 -22.39 -6.44
N LYS A 154 -3.44 -21.20 -6.93
CA LYS A 154 -2.57 -20.01 -6.93
C LYS A 154 -3.31 -18.82 -6.33
N SER A 155 -3.81 -19.02 -5.10
CA SER A 155 -4.56 -18.02 -4.35
C SER A 155 -3.65 -16.92 -3.80
N LEU A 156 -4.21 -15.76 -3.47
CA LEU A 156 -3.48 -14.71 -2.76
C LEU A 156 -2.93 -15.21 -1.41
N GLY A 157 -3.71 -16.00 -0.66
CA GLY A 157 -3.25 -16.58 0.62
C GLY A 157 -2.06 -17.52 0.47
N SER A 158 -2.06 -18.37 -0.57
CA SER A 158 -0.93 -19.25 -0.88
C SER A 158 0.31 -18.46 -1.30
N ALA A 159 0.12 -17.39 -2.07
CA ALA A 159 1.21 -16.51 -2.49
C ALA A 159 1.80 -15.73 -1.31
N LEU A 160 0.98 -15.15 -0.41
CA LEU A 160 1.46 -14.49 0.80
C LEU A 160 2.24 -15.45 1.71
N SER A 161 1.74 -16.68 1.87
CA SER A 161 2.46 -17.70 2.65
C SER A 161 3.83 -18.01 2.04
N ALA A 162 3.90 -18.20 0.72
CA ALA A 162 5.15 -18.42 0.00
C ALA A 162 6.11 -17.22 0.13
N PHE A 163 5.59 -16.00 0.01
CA PHE A 163 6.34 -14.75 0.12
C PHE A 163 7.07 -14.65 1.46
N PHE A 164 6.36 -14.81 2.58
CA PHE A 164 6.95 -14.73 3.91
C PHE A 164 7.83 -15.94 4.24
N ASN A 165 7.52 -17.13 3.73
CA ASN A 165 8.38 -18.32 3.86
C ASN A 165 9.73 -18.16 3.14
N GLN A 166 9.81 -17.28 2.14
CA GLN A 166 11.06 -16.90 1.47
C GLN A 166 11.75 -15.70 2.14
N HIS A 167 11.40 -15.40 3.39
CA HIS A 167 11.95 -14.31 4.21
C HIS A 167 11.84 -12.92 3.58
N GLN A 168 10.89 -12.71 2.67
CA GLN A 168 10.64 -11.39 2.10
C GLN A 168 9.94 -10.51 3.14
N ARG A 169 10.53 -9.35 3.45
CA ARG A 169 10.01 -8.42 4.47
C ARG A 169 8.84 -7.60 3.95
N THR A 170 9.01 -6.97 2.80
CA THR A 170 8.07 -5.96 2.25
C THR A 170 7.79 -6.21 0.79
N GLY A 171 6.54 -6.05 0.40
CA GLY A 171 6.10 -6.29 -0.96
C GLY A 171 4.93 -5.42 -1.37
N ILE A 172 4.65 -5.48 -2.67
CA ILE A 172 3.53 -4.77 -3.28
C ILE A 172 2.66 -5.81 -3.98
N VAL A 173 1.37 -5.80 -3.70
CA VAL A 173 0.38 -6.55 -4.49
C VAL A 173 -0.27 -5.61 -5.50
N GLN A 174 -0.30 -6.05 -6.75
CA GLN A 174 -0.91 -5.34 -7.86
C GLN A 174 -2.01 -6.20 -8.48
N LEU A 175 -3.17 -5.58 -8.69
CA LEU A 175 -4.31 -6.17 -9.38
C LEU A 175 -5.00 -5.07 -10.19
N LYS A 176 -5.03 -5.23 -11.51
CA LYS A 176 -5.52 -4.18 -12.44
C LYS A 176 -4.82 -2.83 -12.13
N ASP A 177 -5.60 -1.80 -11.87
CA ASP A 177 -5.23 -0.44 -11.46
C ASP A 177 -5.01 -0.28 -9.94
N ARG A 178 -5.29 -1.32 -9.15
CA ARG A 178 -5.16 -1.32 -7.69
C ARG A 178 -3.79 -1.81 -7.24
N THR A 179 -3.24 -1.11 -6.26
CA THR A 179 -1.91 -1.43 -5.69
C THR A 179 -1.90 -1.19 -4.18
N LEU A 180 -1.43 -2.17 -3.42
CA LEU A 180 -1.27 -2.08 -1.96
C LEU A 180 0.14 -2.49 -1.58
N ALA A 181 0.74 -1.77 -0.64
CA ALA A 181 1.99 -2.19 0.00
C ALA A 181 1.67 -3.03 1.24
N PHE A 182 2.49 -4.03 1.51
CA PHE A 182 2.36 -4.88 2.69
C PHE A 182 3.72 -5.36 3.17
N GLY A 183 3.76 -5.91 4.37
CA GLY A 183 4.96 -6.55 4.87
C GLY A 183 4.84 -7.11 6.27
N PHE A 184 5.97 -7.56 6.80
CA PHE A 184 6.13 -8.05 8.15
C PHE A 184 7.37 -7.44 8.78
N MET A 185 7.21 -6.84 9.97
CA MET A 185 8.29 -6.25 10.74
C MET A 185 8.53 -7.04 12.02
N PRO A 186 9.65 -7.79 12.13
CA PRO A 186 9.94 -8.58 13.32
C PRO A 186 10.31 -7.71 14.53
N GLU A 187 10.83 -6.51 14.28
CA GLU A 187 11.38 -5.59 15.29
C GLU A 187 10.30 -4.81 16.05
N CYS A 188 9.02 -4.91 15.64
CA CYS A 188 7.91 -4.30 16.36
C CYS A 188 7.77 -4.93 17.76
N SER A 189 7.64 -4.07 18.77
CA SER A 189 7.66 -4.38 20.22
C SER A 189 6.69 -5.49 20.66
N SER A 190 5.69 -5.78 19.83
CA SER A 190 4.65 -6.79 20.08
C SER A 190 4.92 -8.18 19.47
N ARG A 191 6.20 -8.60 19.37
CA ARG A 191 6.65 -9.87 18.76
C ARG A 191 6.50 -9.91 17.24
N GLY A 192 6.64 -8.75 16.62
CA GLY A 192 6.50 -8.53 15.19
C GLY A 192 5.07 -8.33 14.72
N ALA A 193 4.91 -7.58 13.63
CA ALA A 193 3.60 -7.21 13.10
C ALA A 193 3.57 -7.25 11.57
N TYR A 194 2.45 -7.71 11.03
CA TYR A 194 2.09 -7.51 9.64
C TYR A 194 1.51 -6.12 9.45
N PHE A 195 1.71 -5.55 8.27
CA PHE A 195 1.07 -4.30 7.90
C PHE A 195 0.53 -4.34 6.48
N MET A 196 -0.45 -3.48 6.23
CA MET A 196 -0.95 -3.11 4.91
C MET A 196 -1.05 -1.59 4.85
N PHE A 197 -0.47 -0.99 3.81
CA PHE A 197 -0.61 0.42 3.51
C PHE A 197 -1.47 0.59 2.25
N ASN A 198 -2.46 1.48 2.35
CA ASN A 198 -3.34 1.85 1.25
C ASN A 198 -3.34 3.37 1.08
N CYS A 199 -3.13 3.80 -0.15
CA CYS A 199 -3.24 5.20 -0.58
C CYS A 199 -4.06 5.35 -1.87
N GLN A 200 -4.86 4.33 -2.20
CA GLN A 200 -5.81 4.39 -3.29
C GLN A 200 -6.89 5.40 -2.90
N GLY A 201 -7.04 6.46 -3.71
CA GLY A 201 -8.02 7.52 -3.49
C GLY A 201 -9.46 6.99 -3.44
N LYS A 202 -10.41 7.81 -2.96
CA LYS A 202 -11.86 7.53 -2.73
C LYS A 202 -12.34 6.07 -2.92
N ASP A 203 -11.74 5.15 -2.18
CA ASP A 203 -12.29 3.82 -1.98
C ASP A 203 -13.15 3.86 -0.71
N HIS A 204 -14.39 3.41 -0.81
CA HIS A 204 -15.26 3.11 0.33
C HIS A 204 -15.42 4.22 1.38
N GLY A 205 -15.73 5.45 0.95
CA GLY A 205 -16.06 6.54 1.86
C GLY A 205 -14.85 7.23 2.50
N THR A 206 -13.64 6.71 2.32
CA THR A 206 -12.41 7.43 2.66
C THR A 206 -12.28 8.64 1.76
N GLN A 207 -12.14 9.85 2.33
CA GLN A 207 -11.99 11.08 1.55
C GLN A 207 -10.62 11.17 0.83
N GLY A 208 -10.05 10.04 0.41
CA GLY A 208 -8.72 9.96 -0.20
C GLY A 208 -7.55 9.95 0.79
N ALA A 209 -7.82 9.84 2.09
CA ALA A 209 -6.76 9.76 3.10
C ALA A 209 -6.00 8.42 2.99
N PRO A 210 -4.66 8.43 3.02
CA PRO A 210 -3.89 7.20 3.14
C PRO A 210 -4.09 6.58 4.52
N TYR A 211 -3.98 5.26 4.62
CA TYR A 211 -4.02 4.57 5.89
C TYR A 211 -3.09 3.38 5.94
N LEU A 212 -2.67 3.04 7.15
CA LEU A 212 -1.96 1.82 7.46
C LEU A 212 -2.78 0.98 8.45
N LEU A 213 -2.89 -0.31 8.15
CA LEU A 213 -3.41 -1.31 9.07
C LEU A 213 -2.25 -2.12 9.63
N ARG A 214 -2.20 -2.26 10.96
CA ARG A 214 -1.25 -3.11 11.69
C ARG A 214 -1.99 -4.29 12.29
N MET A 215 -1.43 -5.49 12.18
CA MET A 215 -2.06 -6.73 12.64
C MET A 215 -1.04 -7.82 13.00
N ARG A 216 -1.46 -8.80 13.81
CA ARG A 216 -0.58 -9.88 14.30
C ARG A 216 -0.63 -11.17 13.50
N GLN A 217 -1.65 -11.34 12.66
CA GLN A 217 -1.91 -12.61 11.98
C GLN A 217 -1.90 -12.45 10.46
N LEU A 218 -1.21 -13.36 9.77
CA LEU A 218 -1.19 -13.41 8.31
C LEU A 218 -2.61 -13.52 7.71
N GLN A 219 -3.52 -14.22 8.39
CA GLN A 219 -4.92 -14.32 7.96
C GLN A 219 -5.65 -12.98 7.99
N LYS A 220 -5.36 -12.13 8.99
CA LYS A 220 -5.91 -10.78 9.03
C LYS A 220 -5.30 -9.90 7.94
N LEU A 221 -4.03 -10.08 7.59
CA LEU A 221 -3.42 -9.41 6.45
C LEU A 221 -4.10 -9.80 5.14
N LEU A 222 -4.28 -11.10 4.89
CA LEU A 222 -4.99 -11.60 3.71
C LEU A 222 -6.39 -10.99 3.61
N HIS A 223 -7.14 -10.99 4.71
CA HIS A 223 -8.47 -10.40 4.77
C HIS A 223 -8.45 -8.90 4.43
N CYS A 224 -7.58 -8.12 5.06
CA CYS A 224 -7.45 -6.69 4.82
C CYS A 224 -7.10 -6.39 3.35
N LEU A 225 -6.18 -7.16 2.77
CA LEU A 225 -5.81 -7.02 1.36
C LEU A 225 -6.99 -7.29 0.43
N LEU A 226 -7.76 -8.37 0.67
CA LEU A 226 -8.94 -8.68 -0.14
C LEU A 226 -10.02 -7.60 -0.04
N VAL A 227 -10.27 -7.08 1.17
CA VAL A 227 -11.21 -5.98 1.40
C VAL A 227 -10.76 -4.70 0.69
N ALA A 228 -9.48 -4.32 0.81
CA ALA A 228 -8.96 -3.10 0.20
C ALA A 228 -8.82 -3.21 -1.33
N LEU A 229 -8.55 -4.40 -1.87
CA LEU A 229 -8.57 -4.65 -3.31
C LEU A 229 -10.01 -4.59 -3.87
N ASN A 230 -11.03 -4.87 -3.06
CA ASN A 230 -12.46 -4.79 -3.42
C ASN A 230 -12.82 -5.44 -4.77
N GLU A 231 -12.13 -6.52 -5.14
CA GLU A 231 -12.38 -7.26 -6.37
C GLU A 231 -13.27 -8.47 -6.07
N ARG A 232 -14.49 -8.48 -6.63
CA ARG A 232 -15.49 -9.55 -6.46
C ARG A 232 -15.37 -10.63 -7.53
N GLY A 233 -14.71 -10.32 -8.64
CA GLY A 233 -14.48 -11.24 -9.74
C GLY A 233 -13.61 -12.42 -9.33
N ARG A 234 -14.00 -13.61 -9.75
CA ARG A 234 -13.18 -14.82 -9.61
C ARG A 234 -12.12 -14.86 -10.69
N ASN A 235 -10.97 -15.45 -10.36
CA ASN A 235 -9.88 -15.72 -11.28
C ASN A 235 -9.20 -14.47 -11.89
N VAL A 236 -9.31 -13.32 -11.24
CA VAL A 236 -8.61 -12.08 -11.64
C VAL A 236 -7.14 -12.20 -11.30
N ASP A 237 -6.27 -11.90 -12.27
CA ASP A 237 -4.82 -12.01 -12.10
C ASP A 237 -4.29 -10.96 -11.12
N PHE A 238 -3.42 -11.40 -10.22
CA PHE A 238 -2.63 -10.54 -9.35
C PHE A 238 -1.14 -10.84 -9.51
N LYS A 239 -0.33 -9.83 -9.19
CA LYS A 239 1.13 -9.93 -9.13
C LYS A 239 1.60 -9.48 -7.75
N ILE A 240 2.60 -10.15 -7.20
CA ILE A 240 3.31 -9.71 -6.00
C ILE A 240 4.76 -9.42 -6.38
N TYR A 241 5.21 -8.23 -5.99
CA TYR A 241 6.58 -7.80 -6.13
C TYR A 241 7.22 -7.75 -4.76
N LYS A 242 8.45 -8.23 -4.62
CA LYS A 242 9.28 -7.88 -3.47
C LYS A 242 9.84 -6.48 -3.69
N VAL A 243 9.96 -5.72 -2.61
CA VAL A 243 10.63 -4.42 -2.59
C VAL A 243 11.77 -4.52 -1.60
N TRP A 244 12.99 -4.31 -2.09
CA TRP A 244 14.21 -4.31 -1.29
C TRP A 244 14.83 -2.92 -1.36
N CYS A 245 15.07 -2.30 -0.21
CA CYS A 245 15.68 -0.98 -0.12
C CYS A 245 17.04 -1.10 0.60
N VAL A 246 18.10 -0.53 0.02
CA VAL A 246 19.44 -0.46 0.62
C VAL A 246 19.81 1.01 0.81
N PRO A 247 20.20 1.45 2.02
CA PRO A 247 20.70 2.81 2.22
C PRO A 247 21.89 3.09 1.30
N ARG A 248 21.87 4.27 0.67
CA ARG A 248 22.98 4.77 -0.12
C ARG A 248 23.89 5.57 0.81
N SER A 249 24.97 4.93 1.24
CA SER A 249 26.07 5.53 2.02
C SER A 249 26.78 6.64 1.27
#